data_AF-A0A815YHS7-F1
#
_entry.id   AF-A0A815YHS7-F1
#
_cell.length_a   1.000
_cell.length_b   1.000
_cell.length_c   1.000
_cell.angle_alpha   90.00
_cell.angle_beta   90.00
_cell.angle_gamma   90.00
#
_symmetry.space_group_name_H-M   'P 1'
#
loop_
_entity.id
_entity.type
_entity.pdbx_description
1 polymer ?
#
loop_
_entity_poly.entity_id
_entity_poly.type
_entity_poly.pdbx_seq_one_letter_code
_entity_poly.pdbx_strand_id
1 'polypeptide(L)'
;KATAFINGTLTTNDFRTVLDQKRQRRATEREARRLRRRKDREQTSTQHFDGMSTDDEENQSDINLFLTQKQEIINEAEHLFDDVSDEYSQYKNIKIIFEQWKYQQNETYTDAFIEICLPKLFSPLIRREIIDWKPF
;
A
#
# COMPACT_ATOMS: atom_id res chain seq x y z
N LYS A 1 -2.59 42.05 27.85
CA LYS A 1 -3.91 42.00 28.56
C LYS A 1 -4.58 40.69 28.18
N ALA A 2 -4.71 39.80 29.16
CA ALA A 2 -5.31 38.48 29.03
C ALA A 2 -6.85 38.53 29.03
N THR A 3 -7.46 37.36 28.81
CA THR A 3 -8.89 36.97 28.88
C THR A 3 -9.66 37.15 27.57
N ALA A 4 -10.42 36.16 27.06
CA ALA A 4 -11.08 35.07 27.75
C ALA A 4 -11.17 33.79 26.87
N PHE A 5 -10.79 32.66 27.45
CA PHE A 5 -11.37 31.36 27.13
C PHE A 5 -12.86 31.44 27.48
N ILE A 6 -13.75 31.29 26.50
CA ILE A 6 -15.19 31.13 26.74
C ILE A 6 -15.55 29.69 26.37
N ASN A 7 -15.97 28.94 27.39
CA ASN A 7 -16.48 27.58 27.30
C ASN A 7 -17.64 27.51 26.30
N GLY A 8 -17.39 26.94 25.12
CA GLY A 8 -18.42 26.76 24.09
C GLY A 8 -19.32 25.56 24.39
N THR A 9 -20.39 25.76 25.14
CA THR A 9 -21.54 24.85 25.08
C THR A 9 -22.23 25.05 23.73
N LEU A 10 -22.08 24.08 22.82
CA LEU A 10 -22.81 24.04 21.55
C LEU A 10 -24.31 24.23 21.80
N THR A 11 -24.95 25.19 21.12
CA THR A 11 -26.38 25.43 21.27
C THR A 11 -27.19 24.37 20.50
N THR A 12 -28.44 24.14 20.88
CA THR A 12 -29.33 23.15 20.25
C THR A 12 -29.51 23.34 18.74
N ASN A 13 -29.35 24.57 18.26
CA ASN A 13 -29.39 24.91 16.84
C ASN A 13 -28.11 24.48 16.12
N ASP A 14 -26.93 24.64 16.73
CA ASP A 14 -25.66 24.20 16.15
C ASP A 14 -25.64 22.67 15.94
N PHE A 15 -26.18 21.91 16.89
CA PHE A 15 -26.32 20.46 16.76
C PHE A 15 -27.25 20.06 15.60
N ARG A 16 -28.37 20.76 15.40
CA ARG A 16 -29.29 20.50 14.29
C ARG A 16 -28.62 20.79 12.95
N THR A 17 -27.92 21.90 12.82
CA THR A 17 -27.17 22.25 11.60
C THR A 17 -26.09 21.22 11.28
N VAL A 18 -25.32 20.76 12.28
CA VAL A 18 -24.32 19.70 12.09
C VAL A 18 -24.97 18.37 11.68
N LEU A 19 -26.12 18.01 12.27
CA LEU A 19 -26.85 16.81 11.90
C LEU A 19 -27.40 16.88 10.48
N ASP A 20 -27.90 18.03 10.06
CA ASP A 20 -28.43 18.25 8.71
C ASP A 20 -27.30 18.22 7.67
N GLN A 21 -26.15 18.82 7.96
CA GLN A 21 -24.94 18.67 7.14
C GLN A 21 -24.51 17.19 7.02
N LYS A 22 -24.54 16.42 8.12
CA LYS A 22 -24.27 14.98 8.10
C LYS A 22 -25.32 14.19 7.32
N ARG A 23 -26.60 14.60 7.35
CA ARG A 23 -27.66 13.98 6.52
C ARG A 23 -27.43 14.28 5.05
N GLN A 24 -27.16 15.54 4.71
CA GLN A 24 -26.89 15.97 3.34
C GLN A 24 -25.69 15.26 2.76
N ARG A 25 -24.56 15.19 3.49
CA ARG A 25 -23.36 14.46 3.06
C ARG A 25 -23.65 13.00 2.72
N ARG A 26 -24.44 12.32 3.57
CA ARG A 26 -24.85 10.92 3.32
C ARG A 26 -25.83 10.80 2.15
N ALA A 27 -26.69 11.78 1.91
CA ALA A 27 -27.58 11.80 0.76
C ALA A 27 -26.79 11.96 -0.54
N THR A 28 -25.90 12.95 -0.60
CA THR A 28 -25.02 13.20 -1.74
C THR A 28 -24.10 12.02 -2.04
N GLU A 29 -23.56 11.38 -1.01
CA GLU A 29 -22.70 10.21 -1.18
C GLU A 29 -23.46 9.02 -1.77
N ARG A 30 -24.70 8.78 -1.32
CA ARG A 30 -25.56 7.72 -1.88
C ARG A 30 -25.95 8.01 -3.33
N GLU A 31 -26.29 9.26 -3.65
CA GLU A 31 -26.60 9.66 -5.02
C GLU A 31 -25.38 9.52 -5.94
N ALA A 32 -24.19 9.90 -5.46
CA ALA A 32 -22.95 9.70 -6.19
C ALA A 32 -22.67 8.21 -6.48
N ARG A 33 -22.92 7.31 -5.52
CA ARG A 33 -22.81 5.85 -5.74
C ARG A 33 -23.83 5.35 -6.79
N ARG A 34 -25.09 5.78 -6.69
CA ARG A 34 -26.13 5.43 -7.67
C ARG A 34 -25.78 5.90 -9.08
N LEU A 35 -25.23 7.11 -9.21
CA LEU A 35 -24.82 7.66 -10.50
C LEU A 35 -23.64 6.87 -11.10
N ARG A 36 -22.65 6.49 -10.29
CA ARG A 36 -21.54 5.62 -10.73
C ARG A 36 -22.04 4.27 -11.25
N ARG A 37 -22.90 3.59 -10.49
CA ARG A 37 -23.54 2.31 -10.93
C ARG A 37 -24.27 2.44 -12.25
N ARG A 38 -25.01 3.54 -12.44
CA ARG A 38 -25.73 3.79 -13.68
C ARG A 38 -24.76 3.96 -14.85
N LYS A 39 -23.69 4.72 -14.66
CA LYS A 39 -22.66 4.96 -15.68
C LYS A 39 -21.92 3.67 -16.06
N ASP A 40 -21.56 2.83 -15.08
CA ASP A 40 -20.88 1.55 -15.35
C ASP A 40 -21.79 0.56 -16.08
N ARG A 41 -23.10 0.53 -15.77
CA ARG A 41 -24.10 -0.25 -16.54
C ARG A 41 -24.32 0.29 -17.95
N GLU A 42 -24.16 1.60 -18.15
CA GLU A 42 -24.23 2.19 -19.50
C GLU A 42 -22.98 1.84 -20.33
N GLN A 43 -21.83 1.62 -19.68
CA GLN A 43 -20.58 1.22 -20.33
C GLN A 43 -20.45 -0.30 -20.53
N THR A 44 -21.09 -1.10 -19.68
CA THR A 44 -21.02 -2.57 -19.73
C THR A 44 -22.34 -3.13 -20.24
N SER A 45 -22.34 -3.78 -21.40
CA SER A 45 -23.56 -4.36 -22.03
C SER A 45 -24.05 -5.64 -21.35
N THR A 46 -23.97 -5.72 -20.02
CA THR A 46 -24.39 -6.86 -19.21
C THR A 46 -25.80 -6.65 -18.67
N GLN A 47 -26.64 -7.67 -18.81
CA GLN A 47 -28.02 -7.65 -18.34
C GLN A 47 -28.05 -7.57 -16.81
N HIS A 48 -28.38 -6.39 -16.28
CA HIS A 48 -28.38 -6.13 -14.83
C HIS A 48 -29.76 -6.45 -14.22
N PHE A 49 -29.80 -7.40 -13.27
CA PHE A 49 -31.03 -7.75 -12.54
C PHE A 49 -31.13 -6.96 -11.21
N ASP A 50 -32.34 -6.60 -10.83
CA ASP A 50 -32.58 -5.90 -9.56
C ASP A 50 -32.15 -6.79 -8.39
N GLY A 51 -31.32 -6.25 -7.49
CA GLY A 51 -30.68 -7.01 -6.40
C GLY A 51 -29.20 -7.38 -6.61
N MET A 52 -28.59 -7.16 -7.77
CA MET A 52 -27.15 -7.39 -8.02
C MET A 52 -26.21 -6.29 -7.48
N SER A 53 -26.64 -5.54 -6.46
CA SER A 53 -25.80 -4.52 -5.82
C SER A 53 -24.82 -5.20 -4.86
N THR A 54 -23.60 -5.44 -5.31
CA THR A 54 -22.50 -5.89 -4.44
C THR A 54 -22.07 -4.76 -3.48
N ASP A 55 -21.71 -5.13 -2.24
CA ASP A 55 -21.18 -4.21 -1.22
C ASP A 55 -19.68 -3.90 -1.43
N ASP A 56 -18.99 -4.70 -2.26
CA ASP A 56 -17.57 -4.57 -2.62
C ASP A 56 -17.27 -3.45 -3.63
N GLU A 57 -18.16 -2.46 -3.78
CA GLU A 57 -17.91 -1.31 -4.66
C GLU A 57 -16.93 -0.34 -4.00
N GLU A 58 -15.64 -0.54 -4.26
CA GLU A 58 -14.60 0.43 -3.90
C GLU A 58 -14.76 1.71 -4.72
N ASN A 59 -14.57 2.85 -4.05
CA ASN A 59 -14.62 4.16 -4.69
C ASN A 59 -13.40 4.33 -5.59
N GLN A 60 -13.62 4.67 -6.88
CA GLN A 60 -12.55 4.82 -7.87
C GLN A 60 -11.42 5.77 -7.46
N SER A 61 -11.73 6.80 -6.66
CA SER A 61 -10.69 7.70 -6.14
C SER A 61 -9.78 7.03 -5.11
N ASP A 62 -10.32 6.12 -4.29
CA ASP A 62 -9.55 5.35 -3.32
C ASP A 62 -8.69 4.29 -4.02
N ILE A 63 -9.23 3.64 -5.06
CA ILE A 63 -8.47 2.73 -5.94
C ILE A 63 -7.28 3.46 -6.57
N ASN A 64 -7.53 4.64 -7.17
CA ASN A 64 -6.47 5.41 -7.82
C ASN A 64 -5.41 5.86 -6.82
N LEU A 65 -5.82 6.33 -5.64
CA LEU A 65 -4.89 6.71 -4.57
C LEU A 65 -4.01 5.53 -4.16
N PHE A 66 -4.61 4.35 -3.95
CA PHE A 66 -3.87 3.14 -3.63
C PHE A 66 -2.85 2.79 -4.72
N LEU A 67 -3.25 2.80 -6.00
CA LEU A 67 -2.35 2.49 -7.10
C LEU A 67 -1.19 3.49 -7.22
N THR A 68 -1.46 4.78 -7.03
CA THR A 68 -0.41 5.82 -7.03
C THR A 68 0.58 5.59 -5.89
N GLN A 69 0.09 5.44 -4.65
CA GLN A 69 0.96 5.21 -3.49
C GLN A 69 1.76 3.92 -3.61
N LYS A 70 1.13 2.87 -4.12
CA LYS A 70 1.79 1.60 -4.41
C LYS A 70 2.94 1.81 -5.40
N GLN A 71 2.71 2.55 -6.49
CA GLN A 71 3.75 2.79 -7.49
C GLN A 71 4.91 3.62 -6.92
N GLU A 72 4.61 4.62 -6.09
CA GLU A 72 5.64 5.40 -5.39
C GLU A 72 6.54 4.51 -4.53
N ILE A 73 5.96 3.59 -3.76
CA ILE A 73 6.71 2.63 -2.93
C ILE A 73 7.58 1.71 -3.78
N ILE A 74 7.06 1.20 -4.90
CA ILE A 74 7.81 0.32 -5.80
C ILE A 74 9.01 1.07 -6.39
N ASN A 75 8.79 2.29 -6.86
CA ASN A 75 9.86 3.13 -7.43
C ASN A 75 10.94 3.42 -6.36
N GLU A 76 10.54 3.75 -5.13
CA GLU A 76 11.49 3.99 -4.04
C GLU A 76 12.29 2.72 -3.69
N ALA A 77 11.65 1.55 -3.73
CA ALA A 77 12.31 0.27 -3.47
C ALA A 77 13.38 -0.11 -4.51
N GLU A 78 13.24 0.36 -5.77
CA GLU A 78 14.29 0.17 -6.79
C GLU A 78 15.60 0.87 -6.42
N HIS A 79 15.50 1.98 -5.69
CA HIS A 79 16.64 2.83 -5.28
C HIS A 79 17.21 2.49 -3.90
N LEU A 80 16.69 1.46 -3.22
CA LEU A 80 17.05 1.12 -1.83
C LEU A 80 18.55 0.80 -1.64
N PHE A 81 19.24 0.39 -2.70
CA PHE A 81 20.64 -0.05 -2.66
C PHE A 81 21.56 0.79 -3.55
N ASP A 82 21.14 1.99 -3.95
CA ASP A 82 21.94 2.88 -4.82
C ASP A 82 23.24 3.36 -4.16
N ASP A 83 23.31 3.33 -2.83
CA ASP A 83 24.51 3.65 -2.04
C ASP A 83 25.41 2.44 -1.79
N VAL A 84 25.01 1.24 -2.23
CA VAL A 84 25.75 -0.01 -2.09
C VAL A 84 26.48 -0.33 -3.40
N SER A 85 27.70 -0.87 -3.31
CA SER A 85 28.42 -1.36 -4.49
C SER A 85 27.62 -2.41 -5.26
N ASP A 86 27.69 -2.38 -6.60
CA ASP A 86 26.98 -3.30 -7.51
C ASP A 86 27.20 -4.78 -7.19
N GLU A 87 28.37 -5.13 -6.65
CA GLU A 87 28.73 -6.49 -6.23
C GLU A 87 27.86 -7.00 -5.07
N TYR A 88 27.32 -6.09 -4.25
CA TYR A 88 26.53 -6.38 -3.05
C TYR A 88 25.09 -5.86 -3.10
N SER A 89 24.68 -5.16 -4.16
CA SER A 89 23.32 -4.62 -4.29
C SER A 89 22.31 -5.61 -4.90
N GLN A 90 22.80 -6.74 -5.44
CA GLN A 90 21.98 -7.74 -6.13
C GLN A 90 22.20 -9.15 -5.57
N TYR A 91 21.09 -9.88 -5.38
CA TYR A 91 21.10 -11.27 -4.90
C TYR A 91 22.05 -12.17 -5.71
N LYS A 92 22.01 -12.07 -7.05
CA LYS A 92 22.81 -12.90 -7.95
C LYS A 92 24.31 -12.71 -7.74
N ASN A 93 24.76 -11.47 -7.52
CA ASN A 93 26.17 -11.13 -7.36
C ASN A 93 26.70 -11.65 -6.03
N ILE A 94 25.97 -11.36 -4.94
CA ILE A 94 26.30 -11.85 -3.60
C ILE A 94 26.35 -13.37 -3.55
N LYS A 95 25.37 -14.05 -4.18
CA LYS A 95 25.33 -15.51 -4.26
C LYS A 95 26.61 -16.08 -4.87
N ILE A 96 27.10 -15.51 -5.97
CA ILE A 96 28.33 -15.96 -6.64
C ILE A 96 29.53 -15.85 -5.68
N ILE A 97 29.66 -14.75 -4.96
CA ILE A 97 30.75 -14.53 -3.99
C ILE A 97 30.73 -15.62 -2.90
N PHE A 98 29.56 -15.89 -2.31
CA PHE A 98 29.44 -16.90 -1.26
C PHE A 98 29.59 -18.33 -1.77
N GLU A 99 29.14 -18.64 -2.98
CA GLU A 99 29.38 -19.94 -3.60
C GLU A 99 30.88 -20.15 -3.87
N GLN A 100 31.56 -19.15 -4.42
CA GLN A 100 33.01 -19.21 -4.63
C GLN A 100 33.75 -19.40 -3.30
N TRP A 101 33.38 -18.65 -2.26
CA TRP A 101 33.98 -18.80 -0.94
C TRP A 101 33.76 -20.22 -0.39
N LYS A 102 32.53 -20.75 -0.49
CA LYS A 102 32.21 -22.11 -0.07
C LYS A 102 33.07 -23.17 -0.78
N TYR A 103 33.27 -23.06 -2.09
CA TYR A 103 34.01 -24.07 -2.85
C TYR A 103 35.53 -23.91 -2.81
N GLN A 104 36.04 -22.68 -2.67
CA GLN A 104 37.48 -22.40 -2.72
C GLN A 104 38.12 -22.37 -1.33
N GLN A 105 37.40 -21.94 -0.29
CA GLN A 105 37.94 -21.77 1.07
C GLN A 105 36.92 -22.24 2.13
N ASN A 106 36.45 -23.48 2.00
CA ASN A 106 35.38 -24.05 2.82
C ASN A 106 35.64 -23.97 4.34
N GLU A 107 36.91 -24.10 4.77
CA GLU A 107 37.29 -24.01 6.19
C GLU A 107 36.90 -22.64 6.76
N THR A 108 37.40 -21.56 6.15
CA THR A 108 37.05 -20.18 6.57
C THR A 108 35.57 -19.84 6.40
N TYR A 109 34.91 -20.40 5.38
CA TYR A 109 33.47 -20.22 5.18
C TYR A 109 32.65 -20.86 6.32
N THR A 110 33.08 -22.04 6.78
CA THR A 110 32.45 -22.76 7.88
C THR A 110 32.75 -22.09 9.22
N ASP A 111 34.00 -21.69 9.45
CA ASP A 111 34.44 -21.02 10.68
C ASP A 111 33.77 -19.65 10.87
N ALA A 112 33.45 -18.96 9.78
CA ALA A 112 32.68 -17.72 9.81
C ALA A 112 31.15 -17.93 9.94
N PHE A 113 30.68 -19.17 10.07
CA PHE A 113 29.28 -19.56 10.22
C PHE A 113 28.37 -19.03 9.10
N ILE A 114 28.90 -18.93 7.88
CA ILE A 114 28.20 -18.25 6.79
C ILE A 114 26.85 -18.89 6.47
N GLU A 115 26.75 -20.23 6.49
CA GLU A 115 25.50 -20.96 6.21
C GLU A 115 24.32 -20.52 7.08
N ILE A 116 24.61 -20.13 8.32
CA ILE A 116 23.62 -19.68 9.30
C ILE A 116 23.30 -18.19 9.10
N CYS A 117 24.23 -17.42 8.55
CA CYS A 117 24.10 -15.98 8.30
C CYS A 117 23.37 -15.67 6.99
N LEU A 118 23.43 -16.55 5.98
CA LEU A 118 22.84 -16.31 4.65
C LEU A 118 21.35 -15.88 4.70
N PRO A 119 20.45 -16.51 5.48
CA PRO A 119 19.06 -16.07 5.53
C PRO A 119 18.90 -14.63 6.02
N LYS A 120 19.73 -14.22 6.99
CA LYS A 120 19.71 -12.84 7.52
C LYS A 120 20.27 -11.87 6.49
N LEU A 121 21.36 -12.24 5.83
CA LEU A 121 22.01 -11.42 4.81
C LEU A 121 21.10 -11.17 3.60
N PHE A 122 20.41 -12.21 3.10
CA PHE A 122 19.53 -12.07 1.94
C PHE A 122 18.15 -11.48 2.28
N SER A 123 17.80 -11.38 3.56
CA SER A 123 16.50 -10.88 4.00
C SER A 123 16.10 -9.52 3.40
N PRO A 124 16.94 -8.46 3.41
CA PRO A 124 16.59 -7.18 2.81
C PRO A 124 16.44 -7.25 1.28
N LEU A 125 17.28 -8.05 0.60
CA LEU A 125 17.21 -8.24 -0.85
C LEU A 125 15.92 -8.96 -1.23
N ILE A 126 15.59 -10.07 -0.56
CA ILE A 126 14.36 -10.82 -0.81
C ILE A 126 13.13 -9.96 -0.51
N ARG A 127 13.16 -9.16 0.57
CA ARG A 127 12.08 -8.22 0.89
C ARG A 127 11.84 -7.21 -0.23
N ARG A 128 12.90 -6.68 -0.85
CA ARG A 128 12.79 -5.82 -2.04
C ARG A 128 12.11 -6.58 -3.20
N GLU A 129 12.55 -7.80 -3.49
CA GLU A 129 12.02 -8.58 -4.63
C GLU A 129 10.52 -8.94 -4.48
N ILE A 130 10.03 -9.10 -3.25
CA ILE A 130 8.64 -9.51 -3.00
C ILE A 130 7.70 -8.34 -2.70
N ILE A 131 8.16 -7.08 -2.82
CA ILE A 131 7.38 -5.91 -2.40
C ILE A 131 6.07 -5.74 -3.20
N ASP A 132 6.07 -6.11 -4.48
CA ASP A 132 4.87 -6.17 -5.32
C ASP A 132 4.44 -7.60 -5.65
N TRP A 133 4.88 -8.58 -4.85
CA TRP A 133 4.52 -9.95 -5.13
C TRP A 133 3.06 -10.22 -4.77
N LYS A 134 2.29 -10.67 -5.77
CA LYS A 134 0.93 -11.16 -5.60
C LYS A 134 0.92 -12.69 -5.77
N PRO A 135 0.71 -13.46 -4.68
CA PRO A 135 0.73 -14.92 -4.75
C PRO A 135 -0.45 -15.56 -5.48
N PHE A 136 -1.51 -14.80 -5.77
CA PHE A 136 -2.76 -15.29 -6.34
C PHE A 136 -3.26 -14.36 -7.45
#